data_AF-A0A1F6LUW7-F1
#
_entry.id   AF-A0A1F6LUW7-F1
#
_cell.length_a   1.000
_cell.length_b   1.000
_cell.length_c   1.000
_cell.angle_alpha   90.00
_cell.angle_beta   90.00
_cell.angle_gamma   90.00
#
_symmetry.space_group_name_H-M   'P 1'
#
loop_
_entity.id
_entity.type
_entity.pdbx_description
1 polymer ?
#
loop_
_entity_poly.entity_id
_entity_poly.type
_entity_poly.pdbx_seq_one_letter_code
_entity_poly.pdbx_strand_id
1 'polypeptide(L)'
;MAGETGMLYTSLNKDTAKDEVLRHAAADMIQDPLVCAEIQIRMNRVLDLTRRATLNKLGISRSDLTTFDLVLPQAIGLQARRAGFEGMIVPSATGEGHNLVIFEDNLGEGCRIEIGEIQKV
;
A
#
# COMPACT_ATOMS: atom_id res chain seq x y z
N MET A 1 8.83 -10.69 -14.03
CA MET A 1 8.94 -11.25 -12.66
C MET A 1 7.53 -11.49 -12.17
N ALA A 2 7.14 -12.76 -11.99
CA ALA A 2 5.83 -13.10 -11.44
C ALA A 2 5.77 -12.59 -10.00
N GLY A 3 4.70 -11.87 -9.65
CA GLY A 3 4.54 -11.28 -8.32
C GLY A 3 4.62 -12.36 -7.24
N GLU A 4 5.52 -12.20 -6.28
CA GLU A 4 5.48 -12.98 -5.05
C GLU A 4 4.12 -12.71 -4.39
N THR A 5 3.24 -13.70 -4.46
CA THR A 5 1.88 -13.72 -3.93
C THR A 5 1.82 -13.34 -2.45
N GLY A 6 0.82 -12.54 -2.05
CA GLY A 6 0.47 -12.24 -0.65
C GLY A 6 0.48 -10.77 -0.24
N MET A 7 0.50 -9.80 -1.17
CA MET A 7 0.45 -8.38 -0.85
C MET A 7 -0.75 -7.70 -1.52
N LEU A 8 -1.59 -7.06 -0.73
CA LEU A 8 -2.70 -6.25 -1.20
C LEU A 8 -2.35 -4.76 -1.06
N TYR A 9 -2.34 -4.04 -2.18
CA TYR A 9 -2.10 -2.60 -2.22
C TYR A 9 -3.43 -1.86 -2.19
N THR A 10 -3.60 -0.99 -1.20
CA THR A 10 -4.80 -0.16 -1.03
C THR A 10 -4.41 1.28 -0.71
N SER A 11 -5.39 2.18 -0.65
CA SER A 11 -5.19 3.57 -0.21
C SER A 11 -6.06 3.91 0.97
N LEU A 12 -5.60 4.82 1.83
CA LEU A 12 -6.35 5.27 3.01
C LEU A 12 -7.57 6.13 2.67
N ASN A 13 -7.72 6.55 1.42
CA ASN A 13 -8.91 7.24 0.92
C ASN A 13 -9.14 6.90 -0.56
N LYS A 14 -10.37 7.14 -1.01
CA LYS A 14 -10.85 6.83 -2.37
C LYS A 14 -10.13 7.62 -3.45
N ASP A 15 -9.86 8.89 -3.23
CA ASP A 15 -9.25 9.77 -4.25
C ASP A 15 -7.81 9.31 -4.57
N THR A 16 -7.03 9.01 -3.54
CA THR A 16 -5.68 8.42 -3.69
C THR A 16 -5.73 7.06 -4.41
N ALA A 17 -6.71 6.21 -4.11
CA ALA A 17 -6.84 4.92 -4.81
C ALA A 17 -7.09 5.12 -6.31
N LYS A 18 -7.96 6.08 -6.67
CA LYS A 18 -8.23 6.44 -8.07
C LYS A 18 -7.00 6.99 -8.76
N ASP A 19 -6.31 7.93 -8.12
CA ASP A 19 -5.10 8.56 -8.68
C ASP A 19 -3.97 7.55 -8.88
N GLU A 20 -3.77 6.60 -7.95
CA GLU A 20 -2.76 5.55 -8.10
C GLU A 20 -3.07 4.60 -9.25
N VAL A 21 -4.36 4.24 -9.45
CA VAL A 21 -4.77 3.42 -10.59
C VAL A 21 -4.53 4.15 -11.90
N LEU A 22 -4.90 5.44 -11.99
CA LEU A 22 -4.64 6.27 -13.18
C LEU A 22 -3.15 6.49 -13.44
N ARG A 23 -2.32 6.52 -12.38
CA ARG A 23 -0.87 6.67 -12.51
C ARG A 23 -0.20 5.40 -13.04
N HIS A 24 -0.65 4.21 -12.61
CA HIS A 24 -0.08 2.93 -13.04
C HIS A 24 -0.65 2.41 -14.35
N ALA A 25 -1.93 2.66 -14.61
CA ALA A 25 -2.55 2.31 -15.86
C ALA A 25 -2.37 3.46 -16.86
N ALA A 26 -1.66 3.21 -17.95
CA ALA A 26 -1.99 3.95 -19.16
C ALA A 26 -3.48 3.72 -19.43
N ALA A 27 -4.24 4.78 -19.71
CA ALA A 27 -5.70 4.72 -19.89
C ALA A 27 -6.16 3.59 -20.84
N ASP A 28 -5.30 3.21 -21.79
CA ASP A 28 -5.54 2.17 -22.79
C ASP A 28 -5.42 0.73 -22.25
N MET A 29 -4.89 0.54 -21.04
CA MET A 29 -4.70 -0.78 -20.41
C MET A 29 -5.90 -1.22 -19.54
N ILE A 30 -6.83 -0.32 -19.22
CA ILE A 30 -8.04 -0.65 -18.46
C ILE A 30 -9.15 -0.98 -19.47
N GLN A 31 -9.29 -2.26 -19.80
CA GLN A 31 -10.34 -2.71 -20.73
C GLN A 31 -11.66 -3.04 -20.02
N ASP A 32 -11.59 -3.37 -18.73
CA ASP A 32 -12.75 -3.73 -17.91
C ASP A 32 -13.16 -2.58 -16.97
N PRO A 33 -14.46 -2.48 -16.63
CA PRO A 33 -14.93 -1.49 -15.67
C PRO A 33 -14.28 -1.71 -14.30
N LEU A 34 -13.56 -0.70 -13.83
CA LEU A 34 -12.95 -0.70 -12.50
C LEU A 34 -14.00 -0.48 -11.42
N VAL A 35 -13.77 -1.13 -10.28
CA VAL A 35 -14.52 -0.89 -9.05
C VAL A 35 -13.59 -0.43 -7.94
N CYS A 36 -14.08 0.46 -7.09
CA CYS A 36 -13.48 0.85 -5.84
C CYS A 36 -14.25 0.17 -4.72
N ALA A 37 -13.57 -0.63 -3.91
CA ALA A 37 -14.13 -1.26 -2.72
C ALA A 37 -13.54 -0.62 -1.46
N GLU A 38 -14.40 -0.32 -0.48
CA GLU A 38 -13.94 0.04 0.86
C GLU A 38 -13.51 -1.23 1.60
N ILE A 39 -12.34 -1.17 2.26
CA ILE A 39 -11.86 -2.24 3.12
C ILE A 39 -11.70 -1.70 4.53
N GLN A 40 -12.40 -2.31 5.47
CA GLN A 40 -12.19 -2.08 6.89
C GLN A 40 -11.29 -3.18 7.44
N ILE A 41 -10.14 -2.80 7.97
CA ILE A 41 -9.15 -3.72 8.51
C ILE A 41 -8.61 -3.22 9.85
N ARG A 42 -8.45 -4.15 10.79
CA ARG A 42 -7.75 -3.91 12.06
C ARG A 42 -6.43 -4.69 12.08
N MET A 43 -5.34 -3.95 12.32
CA MET A 43 -3.98 -4.47 12.44
C MET A 43 -3.33 -3.93 13.71
N ASN A 44 -2.45 -4.72 14.31
CA ASN A 44 -1.69 -4.42 15.52
C ASN A 44 -0.25 -3.96 15.21
N ARG A 45 0.38 -4.49 14.16
CA ARG A 45 1.79 -4.29 13.82
C ARG A 45 1.92 -3.73 12.40
N VAL A 46 1.80 -2.41 12.28
CA VAL A 46 1.92 -1.70 10.99
C VAL A 46 3.17 -0.82 10.99
N LEU A 47 4.00 -0.96 9.95
CA LEU A 47 5.15 -0.07 9.77
C LEU A 47 4.68 1.23 9.12
N ASP A 48 4.71 2.31 9.87
CA ASP A 48 4.27 3.62 9.40
C ASP A 48 5.45 4.46 8.89
N LEU A 49 5.61 4.49 7.56
CA LEU A 49 6.63 5.26 6.83
C LEU A 49 6.16 6.69 6.50
N THR A 50 4.99 7.12 6.98
CA THR A 50 4.55 8.53 6.86
C THR A 50 5.16 9.39 7.96
N ARG A 51 5.55 8.76 9.07
CA ARG A 51 6.12 9.46 10.22
C ARG A 51 7.60 9.74 10.02
N ARG A 52 7.96 11.03 10.11
CA ARG A 52 9.35 11.51 10.08
C ARG A 52 10.27 10.77 11.06
N ALA A 53 9.77 10.42 12.24
CA ALA A 53 10.54 9.66 13.23
C ALA A 53 10.91 8.26 12.74
N THR A 54 10.02 7.58 12.02
CA THR A 54 10.30 6.26 11.41
C THR A 54 11.32 6.39 10.29
N LEU A 55 11.12 7.37 9.40
CA LEU A 55 12.04 7.65 8.29
C LEU A 55 13.47 7.94 8.78
N ASN A 56 13.60 8.77 9.82
CA ASN A 56 14.90 9.08 10.44
C ASN A 56 15.59 7.83 11.01
N LYS A 57 14.84 6.90 11.62
CA LYS A 57 15.40 5.64 12.13
C LYS A 57 15.89 4.72 11.01
N LEU A 58 15.27 4.80 9.83
CA LEU A 58 15.66 4.03 8.65
C LEU A 58 16.72 4.75 7.81
N GLY A 59 17.11 5.98 8.16
CA GLY A 59 18.08 6.77 7.41
C GLY A 59 17.59 7.17 6.02
N ILE A 60 16.27 7.36 5.88
CA ILE A 60 15.58 7.44 4.60
C ILE A 60 14.69 8.69 4.57
N SER A 61 14.35 9.18 3.38
CA SER A 61 13.49 10.34 3.16
C SER A 61 12.19 9.98 2.45
N ARG A 62 11.23 10.92 2.41
CA ARG A 62 9.96 10.72 1.69
C ARG A 62 10.19 10.50 0.19
N SER A 63 11.13 11.22 -0.42
CA SER A 63 11.44 11.08 -1.85
C SER A 63 11.97 9.70 -2.22
N ASP A 64 12.63 9.02 -1.29
CA ASP A 64 13.12 7.65 -1.51
C ASP A 64 11.98 6.63 -1.57
N LEU A 65 10.77 7.00 -1.13
CA LEU A 65 9.57 6.18 -1.16
C LEU A 65 8.64 6.49 -2.33
N THR A 66 8.78 7.66 -2.96
CA THR A 66 7.91 8.13 -4.06
C THR A 66 8.65 8.24 -5.40
N THR A 67 9.85 7.68 -5.49
CA THR A 67 10.66 7.64 -6.71
C THR A 67 10.17 6.57 -7.70
N PHE A 68 10.55 6.70 -8.98
CA PHE A 68 10.33 5.67 -10.00
C PHE A 68 11.21 4.43 -9.79
N ASP A 69 12.31 4.55 -9.04
CA ASP A 69 13.17 3.43 -8.68
C ASP A 69 12.56 2.64 -7.51
N LEU A 70 11.96 1.49 -7.81
CA LEU A 70 11.25 0.68 -6.83
C LEU A 70 12.17 -0.22 -6.00
N VAL A 71 13.48 -0.25 -6.23
CA VAL A 71 14.40 -1.19 -5.55
C VAL A 71 14.36 -1.00 -4.03
N LEU A 72 14.48 0.25 -3.55
CA LEU A 72 14.48 0.52 -2.11
C LEU A 72 13.09 0.32 -1.47
N PRO A 73 11.98 0.87 -2.00
CA PRO A 73 10.63 0.59 -1.47
C PRO A 73 10.31 -0.91 -1.40
N GLN A 74 10.69 -1.69 -2.41
CA GLN A 74 10.48 -3.14 -2.43
C GLN A 74 11.34 -3.85 -1.38
N ALA A 75 12.60 -3.46 -1.22
CA ALA A 75 13.47 -4.02 -0.19
C ALA A 75 12.91 -3.75 1.22
N ILE A 76 12.42 -2.53 1.48
CA ILE A 76 11.78 -2.18 2.76
C ILE A 76 10.54 -3.04 2.98
N GLY A 77 9.68 -3.19 1.96
CA GLY A 77 8.49 -4.04 2.03
C GLY A 77 8.80 -5.48 2.38
N LEU A 78 9.79 -6.06 1.71
CA LEU A 78 10.23 -7.44 1.97
C LEU A 78 10.77 -7.61 3.40
N GLN A 79 11.56 -6.66 3.90
CA GLN A 79 12.09 -6.73 5.28
C GLN A 79 10.99 -6.52 6.32
N ALA A 80 10.04 -5.61 6.09
CA ALA A 80 8.90 -5.40 6.96
C ALA A 80 8.03 -6.67 7.06
N ARG A 81 7.73 -7.29 5.91
CA ARG A 81 7.02 -8.58 5.86
C ARG A 81 7.78 -9.66 6.63
N ARG A 82 9.09 -9.83 6.39
CA ARG A 82 9.92 -10.82 7.11
C ARG A 82 10.03 -10.55 8.63
N ALA A 83 9.94 -9.30 9.05
CA ALA A 83 9.92 -8.92 10.47
C ALA A 83 8.56 -9.14 11.16
N GLY A 84 7.56 -9.65 10.43
CA GLY A 84 6.23 -9.98 10.96
C GLY A 84 5.34 -8.76 11.18
N PHE A 85 5.56 -7.67 10.43
CA PHE A 85 4.54 -6.63 10.31
C PHE A 85 3.34 -7.17 9.52
N GLU A 86 2.14 -6.72 9.82
CA GLU A 86 0.90 -7.06 9.10
C GLU A 86 0.70 -6.17 7.87
N GLY A 87 1.39 -5.02 7.83
CA GLY A 87 1.34 -4.11 6.70
C GLY A 87 2.24 -2.90 6.87
N MET A 88 2.19 -2.01 5.89
CA MET A 88 2.91 -0.73 5.88
C MET A 88 1.99 0.41 5.44
N ILE A 89 2.11 1.55 6.10
CA ILE A 89 1.55 2.81 5.59
C ILE A 89 2.67 3.58 4.91
N VAL A 90 2.46 3.94 3.65
CA VAL A 90 3.47 4.59 2.81
C VAL A 90 2.91 5.86 2.16
N PRO A 91 3.71 6.89 1.89
CA PRO A 91 3.26 8.01 1.07
C PRO A 91 2.87 7.53 -0.33
N SER A 92 1.79 8.10 -0.87
CA SER A 92 1.42 7.88 -2.27
C SER A 92 2.43 8.51 -3.21
N ALA A 93 2.73 7.84 -4.33
CA ALA A 93 3.57 8.40 -5.37
C ALA A 93 2.82 9.40 -6.28
N THR A 94 1.50 9.56 -6.09
CA THR A 94 0.68 10.58 -6.76
C THR A 94 0.96 12.00 -6.23
N GLY A 95 1.71 12.12 -5.13
CA GLY A 95 2.02 13.39 -4.46
C GLY A 95 1.13 13.64 -3.23
N GLU A 96 -0.10 13.14 -3.25
CA GLU A 96 -1.10 13.35 -2.20
C GLU A 96 -1.63 12.03 -1.61
N GLY A 97 -1.90 12.05 -0.30
CA GLY A 97 -2.43 10.90 0.42
C GLY A 97 -1.43 9.78 0.70
N HIS A 98 -1.97 8.64 1.15
CA HIS A 98 -1.18 7.51 1.66
C HIS A 98 -1.78 6.18 1.23
N ASN A 99 -0.89 5.22 0.99
CA ASN A 99 -1.25 3.84 0.70
C ASN A 99 -1.07 2.96 1.92
N LEU A 100 -1.89 1.92 2.00
CA LEU A 100 -1.75 0.82 2.93
C LEU A 100 -1.39 -0.42 2.13
N VAL A 101 -0.22 -1.00 2.40
CA VAL A 101 0.21 -2.29 1.87
C VAL A 101 -0.08 -3.33 2.93
N ILE A 102 -0.91 -4.33 2.61
CA ILE A 102 -1.31 -5.39 3.53
C ILE A 102 -0.51 -6.65 3.19
N PHE A 103 0.13 -7.24 4.19
CA PHE A 103 0.84 -8.50 4.07
C PHE A 103 -0.08 -9.64 4.51
N GLU A 104 -0.78 -10.24 3.55
CA GLU A 104 -1.88 -11.19 3.80
C GLU A 104 -1.44 -12.41 4.61
N ASP A 105 -0.19 -12.84 4.41
CA ASP A 105 0.42 -13.98 5.10
C ASP A 105 0.80 -13.70 6.56
N ASN A 106 0.86 -12.42 6.95
CA ASN A 106 1.17 -11.99 8.30
C ASN A 106 -0.06 -11.61 9.11
N LEU A 107 -1.26 -11.67 8.52
CA LEU A 107 -2.50 -11.41 9.23
C LEU A 107 -2.75 -12.51 10.28
N GLY A 108 -2.63 -12.14 11.54
CA GLY A 108 -2.76 -13.05 12.68
C GLY A 108 -4.18 -13.18 13.22
N GLU A 109 -4.29 -13.93 14.31
CA GLU A 109 -5.55 -14.06 15.06
C GLU A 109 -6.09 -12.69 15.49
N GLY A 110 -7.36 -12.45 15.21
CA GLY A 110 -8.04 -11.18 15.51
C GLY A 110 -7.98 -10.13 14.40
N CYS A 111 -7.24 -10.35 13.31
CA CYS A 111 -7.44 -9.55 12.11
C CYS A 111 -8.84 -9.81 11.54
N ARG A 112 -9.57 -8.74 11.25
CA ARG A 112 -10.88 -8.79 10.60
C ARG A 112 -10.79 -7.88 9.39
N ILE A 113 -11.02 -8.46 8.22
CA ILE A 113 -11.17 -7.75 6.96
C ILE A 113 -12.65 -7.78 6.62
N GLU A 114 -13.23 -6.61 6.40
CA GLU A 114 -14.59 -6.47 5.89
C GLU A 114 -14.57 -5.68 4.60
N ILE A 115 -15.29 -6.18 3.60
CA ILE A 115 -15.53 -5.43 2.37
C ILE A 115 -16.80 -4.61 2.61
N GLY A 116 -16.64 -3.29 2.57
CA GLY A 116 -17.71 -2.32 2.69
C GLY A 116 -18.34 -2.02 1.33
N GLU A 117 -18.55 -0.73 1.05
CA GLU A 117 -19.17 -0.29 -0.18
C GLU A 117 -18.32 -0.63 -1.41
N ILE A 118 -18.98 -1.04 -2.50
CA ILE A 118 -18.36 -1.26 -3.80
C ILE A 118 -19.02 -0.33 -4.82
N GLN A 119 -18.22 0.52 -5.46
CA GLN A 119 -18.70 1.49 -6.45
C GLN A 119 -17.90 1.36 -7.75
N LYS A 120 -18.53 1.66 -8.89
CA LYS A 120 -17.79 1.82 -10.15
C LYS A 120 -16.92 3.08 -10.09
N VAL A 121 -15.69 3.00 -10.62
CA VAL A 121 -14.71 4.11 -10.61
C VAL A 121 -15.07 5.20 -11.60
#